data_AF-A0A126WYL1-F1
#
_entry.id   AF-A0A126WYL1-F1
#
_cell.length_a   1.000
_cell.length_b   1.000
_cell.length_c   1.000
_cell.angle_alpha   90.00
_cell.angle_beta   90.00
_cell.angle_gamma   90.00
#
_symmetry.space_group_name_H-M   'P 1'
#
loop_
_entity.id
_entity.type
_entity.pdbx_description
1 polymer ?
#
loop_
_entity_poly.entity_id
_entity_poly.type
_entity_poly.pdbx_seq_one_letter_code
_entity_poly.pdbx_strand_id
1 'polypeptide(L)'
;MDVRHSVCRSTPCLPDLPIVYASDAFLKLTGYARHEVLGRNCRFLSGLDTDPSTLYQMKKCIESEQACTVRILNYRKDKTSFWNFLHISPVRNASGKVAYFVGVQVIDMCNNWEKQQGWSPEMKQLSAVAAVKVAVRSLTIVSTS
;
A
#
# COMPACT_ATOMS: atom_id res chain seq x y z
N MET A 1 -13.61 4.15 -11.00
CA MET A 1 -13.07 4.70 -9.74
C MET A 1 -11.58 4.40 -9.72
N ASP A 2 -10.73 5.42 -9.79
CA ASP A 2 -9.28 5.22 -9.71
C ASP A 2 -8.86 4.99 -8.25
N VAL A 3 -8.58 3.74 -7.92
CA VAL A 3 -8.07 3.35 -6.60
C VAL A 3 -6.58 3.70 -6.54
N ARG A 4 -6.15 4.32 -5.43
CA ARG A 4 -4.75 4.63 -5.15
C ARG A 4 -4.10 3.43 -4.46
N HIS A 5 -3.14 2.80 -5.13
CA HIS A 5 -2.46 1.64 -4.57
C HIS A 5 -1.02 1.54 -5.07
N SER A 6 -0.18 0.94 -4.23
CA SER A 6 1.20 0.56 -4.53
C SER A 6 1.39 -0.92 -4.20
N VAL A 7 2.17 -1.64 -5.00
CA VAL A 7 2.53 -3.04 -4.74
C VAL A 7 4.03 -3.11 -4.51
N CYS A 8 4.41 -3.63 -3.35
CA CYS A 8 5.78 -3.87 -2.95
C CYS A 8 6.09 -5.36 -3.06
N ARG A 9 7.29 -5.70 -3.55
CA ARG A 9 7.71 -7.10 -3.64
C ARG A 9 8.23 -7.58 -2.30
N SER A 10 7.73 -8.72 -1.85
CA SER A 10 8.24 -9.44 -0.70
C SER A 10 9.07 -10.61 -1.20
N THR A 11 10.39 -10.43 -1.25
CA THR A 11 11.30 -11.55 -1.56
C THR A 11 12.33 -11.67 -0.45
N PRO A 12 12.69 -12.89 -0.01
CA PRO A 12 13.73 -13.10 0.99
C PRO A 12 15.07 -12.41 0.66
N CYS A 13 15.35 -12.21 -0.63
CA CYS A 13 16.53 -11.52 -1.14
C CYS A 13 16.40 -9.99 -1.24
N LEU A 14 15.22 -9.41 -0.98
CA LEU A 14 14.98 -7.95 -0.91
C LEU A 14 14.28 -7.60 0.40
N PRO A 15 15.01 -7.61 1.53
CA PRO A 15 14.45 -7.37 2.86
C PRO A 15 13.83 -5.97 3.01
N ASP A 16 14.15 -5.05 2.10
CA ASP A 16 13.67 -3.67 2.14
C ASP A 16 12.30 -3.45 1.49
N LEU A 17 11.62 -4.49 1.01
CA LEU A 17 10.29 -4.42 0.38
C LEU A 17 10.15 -3.30 -0.67
N PRO A 18 10.99 -3.29 -1.71
CA PRO A 18 10.92 -2.24 -2.72
C PRO A 18 9.62 -2.28 -3.51
N ILE A 19 9.14 -1.10 -3.90
CA ILE A 19 7.99 -0.93 -4.78
C ILE A 19 8.35 -1.52 -6.15
N VAL A 20 7.55 -2.45 -6.63
CA VAL A 20 7.67 -3.00 -8.00
C VAL A 20 6.56 -2.50 -8.91
N TYR A 21 5.50 -1.93 -8.34
CA TYR A 21 4.43 -1.30 -9.08
C TYR A 21 3.79 -0.18 -8.26
N ALA A 22 3.44 0.92 -8.93
CA ALA A 22 2.70 2.03 -8.34
C ALA A 22 1.62 2.51 -9.31
N SER A 23 0.36 2.62 -8.88
CA SER A 23 -0.69 3.12 -9.76
C SER A 23 -0.48 4.59 -10.11
N ASP A 24 -1.03 5.06 -11.23
CA ASP A 24 -0.97 6.48 -11.59
C ASP A 24 -1.61 7.37 -10.52
N ALA A 25 -2.65 6.87 -9.87
CA ALA A 25 -3.31 7.56 -8.76
C ALA A 25 -2.40 7.69 -7.52
N PHE A 26 -1.52 6.71 -7.26
CA PHE A 26 -0.47 6.83 -6.23
C PHE A 26 0.58 7.89 -6.60
N LEU A 27 1.03 7.91 -7.86
CA LEU A 27 1.99 8.93 -8.32
C LEU A 27 1.41 10.33 -8.22
N LYS A 28 0.18 10.53 -8.70
CA LYS A 28 -0.55 11.80 -8.59
C LYS A 28 -0.74 12.24 -7.14
N LEU A 29 -1.06 11.31 -6.23
CA LEU A 29 -1.22 11.61 -4.81
C LEU A 29 0.08 12.11 -4.16
N THR A 30 1.17 11.43 -4.45
CA THR A 30 2.44 11.63 -3.75
C THR A 30 3.34 12.68 -4.42
N GLY A 31 3.07 13.01 -5.69
CA GLY A 31 3.85 13.96 -6.48
C GLY A 31 5.17 13.38 -7.01
N TYR A 32 5.44 12.09 -6.79
CA TYR A 32 6.63 11.43 -7.32
C TYR A 32 6.39 10.86 -8.71
N ALA A 33 7.41 10.89 -9.55
CA ALA A 33 7.41 10.19 -10.84
C ALA A 33 7.67 8.69 -10.65
N ARG A 34 7.23 7.89 -11.64
CA ARG A 34 7.37 6.43 -11.62
C ARG A 34 8.81 5.96 -11.36
N HIS A 35 9.77 6.56 -12.05
CA HIS A 35 11.19 6.20 -11.92
C HIS A 35 11.78 6.58 -10.56
N GLU A 36 11.15 7.49 -9.81
CA GLU A 36 11.60 7.91 -8.48
C GLU A 36 11.11 6.98 -7.36
N VAL A 37 10.10 6.14 -7.63
CA VAL A 37 9.48 5.28 -6.63
C VAL A 37 9.80 3.79 -6.83
N LEU A 38 9.93 3.34 -8.08
CA LEU A 38 10.25 1.94 -8.36
C LEU A 38 11.62 1.58 -7.79
N GLY A 39 11.71 0.41 -7.15
CA GLY A 39 12.93 -0.07 -6.51
C GLY A 39 13.21 0.49 -5.11
N ARG A 40 12.35 1.39 -4.59
CA ARG A 40 12.52 1.99 -3.25
C ARG A 40 11.46 1.50 -2.28
N ASN A 41 11.79 1.46 -1.00
CA ASN A 41 10.79 1.24 0.06
C ASN A 41 9.88 2.47 0.21
N CYS A 42 8.60 2.26 0.50
CA CYS A 42 7.60 3.33 0.69
C CYS A 42 7.89 4.30 1.85
N ARG A 43 8.89 4.05 2.73
CA ARG A 43 9.24 4.93 3.86
C ARG A 43 9.67 6.34 3.45
N PHE A 44 9.95 6.60 2.18
CA PHE A 44 10.19 7.96 1.71
C PHE A 44 8.98 8.89 1.91
N LEU A 45 7.79 8.32 2.15
CA LEU A 45 6.58 9.08 2.51
C LEU A 45 6.52 9.45 3.99
N SER A 46 7.40 8.91 4.84
CA SER A 46 7.50 9.29 6.25
C SER A 46 8.27 10.61 6.39
N GLY A 47 7.94 11.39 7.41
CA GLY A 47 8.61 12.66 7.72
C GLY A 47 8.66 12.93 9.22
N LEU A 48 8.94 14.18 9.59
CA LEU A 48 9.26 14.57 10.97
C LEU A 48 8.16 14.21 11.97
N ASP A 49 6.90 14.45 11.62
CA ASP A 49 5.76 14.23 12.52
C ASP A 49 5.06 12.88 12.26
N THR A 50 5.69 11.99 11.47
CA THR A 50 5.20 10.62 11.32
C THR A 50 5.43 9.87 12.62
N ASP A 51 4.35 9.41 13.26
CA ASP A 51 4.43 8.68 14.51
C ASP A 51 5.25 7.37 14.39
N PRO A 52 6.36 7.23 15.14
CA PRO A 52 7.20 6.03 15.11
C PRO A 52 6.49 4.79 15.64
N SER A 53 5.49 4.93 16.51
CA SER A 53 4.74 3.78 17.04
C SER A 53 3.91 3.10 15.95
N THR A 54 3.28 3.90 15.08
CA THR A 54 2.56 3.43 13.88
C THR A 54 3.50 2.71 12.90
N LEU A 55 4.71 3.25 12.68
CA LEU A 55 5.72 2.59 11.84
C LEU A 55 6.16 1.23 12.42
N TYR A 56 6.35 1.16 13.74
CA TYR A 56 6.67 -0.08 14.43
C TYR A 56 5.55 -1.12 14.30
N GLN A 57 4.29 -0.71 14.45
CA GLN A 57 3.13 -1.57 14.24
C GLN A 57 3.10 -2.14 12.82
N MET A 58 3.28 -1.30 11.80
CA MET A 58 3.35 -1.74 10.40
C MET A 58 4.46 -2.77 10.20
N LYS A 59 5.66 -2.50 10.74
CA LYS A 59 6.80 -3.43 10.68
C LYS A 59 6.45 -4.79 11.30
N LYS A 60 5.80 -4.80 12.47
CA LYS A 60 5.38 -6.06 13.13
C LYS A 60 4.34 -6.84 12.33
N CYS A 61 3.38 -6.17 11.71
CA CYS A 61 2.41 -6.85 10.86
C CYS A 61 3.06 -7.45 9.60
N ILE A 62 4.02 -6.74 9.01
CA ILE A 62 4.81 -7.24 7.87
C ILE A 62 5.66 -8.45 8.29
N GLU A 63 6.40 -8.37 9.40
CA GLU A 63 7.24 -9.46 9.93
C GLU A 63 6.42 -10.71 10.27
N SER A 64 5.18 -10.55 10.73
CA SER A 64 4.25 -11.63 11.06
C SER A 64 3.41 -12.11 9.87
N GLU A 65 3.66 -11.58 8.67
CA GLU A 65 2.89 -11.85 7.45
C GLU A 65 1.37 -11.64 7.62
N GLN A 66 0.98 -10.66 8.43
CA GLN A 66 -0.41 -10.29 8.70
C GLN A 66 -0.81 -9.00 7.98
N ALA A 67 -2.09 -8.88 7.67
CA ALA A 67 -2.65 -7.62 7.18
C ALA A 67 -2.76 -6.61 8.32
N CYS A 68 -2.65 -5.32 8.00
CA CYS A 68 -2.92 -4.25 8.95
C CYS A 68 -3.49 -3.02 8.29
N THR A 69 -4.29 -2.27 9.04
CA THR A 69 -4.80 -0.96 8.65
C THR A 69 -4.32 0.05 9.69
N VAL A 70 -3.72 1.14 9.23
CA VAL A 70 -3.21 2.21 10.10
C VAL A 70 -3.58 3.56 9.53
N ARG A 71 -3.67 4.55 10.42
CA ARG A 71 -3.75 5.97 10.07
C ARG A 71 -2.37 6.58 10.30
N ILE A 72 -1.69 6.97 9.24
CA ILE A 72 -0.31 7.47 9.29
C ILE A 72 -0.19 8.82 8.59
N LEU A 73 0.57 9.75 9.18
CA LEU A 73 0.91 11.01 8.54
C LEU A 73 2.01 10.76 7.51
N ASN A 74 1.75 11.11 6.25
CA ASN A 74 2.70 10.99 5.14
C ASN A 74 2.95 12.35 4.49
N TYR A 75 4.08 12.45 3.78
CA TYR A 75 4.54 13.66 3.10
C TYR A 75 4.69 13.38 1.61
N ARG A 76 4.25 14.36 0.82
CA ARG A 76 4.43 14.37 -0.64
C ARG A 76 5.84 14.87 -0.99
N LYS A 77 6.19 14.77 -2.27
CA LYS A 77 7.46 15.29 -2.82
C LYS A 77 7.66 16.78 -2.55
N ASP A 78 6.58 17.56 -2.57
CA ASP A 78 6.58 19.01 -2.26
C ASP A 78 6.61 19.32 -0.75
N LYS A 79 6.75 18.28 0.10
CA LYS A 79 6.76 18.34 1.56
C LYS A 79 5.42 18.66 2.21
N THR A 80 4.34 18.78 1.45
CA THR A 80 3.00 18.87 2.04
C THR A 80 2.61 17.55 2.69
N SER A 81 1.99 17.63 3.87
CA SER A 81 1.54 16.45 4.59
C SER A 81 0.12 16.03 4.20
N PHE A 82 -0.22 14.77 4.46
CA PHE A 82 -1.57 14.24 4.38
C PHE A 82 -1.74 13.04 5.29
N TRP A 83 -2.94 12.89 5.86
CA TRP A 83 -3.31 11.69 6.58
C TRP A 83 -3.61 10.57 5.57
N ASN A 84 -2.83 9.50 5.68
CA ASN A 84 -2.97 8.29 4.89
C ASN A 84 -3.64 7.21 5.73
N PHE A 85 -4.87 6.88 5.39
CA PHE A 85 -5.49 5.65 5.85
C PHE A 85 -4.97 4.52 4.96
N LEU A 86 -3.97 3.80 5.48
CA LEU A 86 -3.18 2.82 4.75
C LEU A 86 -3.59 1.42 5.18
N HIS A 87 -3.97 0.60 4.20
CA HIS A 87 -4.13 -0.84 4.40
C HIS A 87 -2.99 -1.60 3.72
N ILE A 88 -2.34 -2.47 4.46
CA ILE A 88 -1.26 -3.35 3.98
C ILE A 88 -1.76 -4.79 4.06
N SER A 89 -1.63 -5.54 2.96
CA SER A 89 -2.04 -6.94 2.93
C SER A 89 -1.01 -7.81 2.22
N PRO A 90 -0.65 -8.98 2.80
CA PRO A 90 0.18 -9.95 2.11
C PRO A 90 -0.58 -10.56 0.91
N VAL A 91 0.14 -10.79 -0.17
CA VAL A 91 -0.32 -11.52 -1.34
C VAL A 91 0.53 -12.78 -1.47
N ARG A 92 -0.13 -13.93 -1.33
CA ARG A 92 0.50 -15.25 -1.33
C ARG A 92 0.44 -15.86 -2.73
N ASN A 93 1.52 -16.54 -3.11
CA ASN A 93 1.57 -17.34 -4.34
C ASN A 93 0.81 -18.67 -4.17
N ALA A 94 0.84 -19.53 -5.20
CA ALA A 94 0.18 -20.83 -5.19
C ALA A 94 0.69 -21.78 -4.09
N SER A 95 1.95 -21.65 -3.64
CA SER A 95 2.49 -22.46 -2.54
C SER A 95 2.15 -21.93 -1.15
N GLY A 96 1.35 -20.86 -1.05
CA GLY A 96 0.96 -20.26 0.22
C GLY A 96 2.02 -19.32 0.83
N LYS A 97 3.18 -19.14 0.18
CA LYS A 97 4.21 -18.19 0.63
C LYS A 97 3.87 -16.76 0.22
N VAL A 98 4.16 -15.77 1.07
CA VAL A 98 4.01 -14.36 0.70
C VAL A 98 5.00 -14.02 -0.41
N ALA A 99 4.48 -13.56 -1.54
CA ALA A 99 5.28 -13.12 -2.69
C ALA A 99 5.28 -11.59 -2.83
N TYR A 100 4.22 -10.92 -2.38
CA TYR A 100 4.10 -9.46 -2.44
C TYR A 100 3.37 -8.93 -1.21
N PHE A 101 3.51 -7.64 -0.96
CA PHE A 101 2.61 -6.87 -0.11
C PHE A 101 1.93 -5.81 -0.98
N VAL A 102 0.62 -5.67 -0.84
CA VAL A 102 -0.12 -4.56 -1.44
C VAL A 102 -0.39 -3.51 -0.36
N GLY A 103 -0.10 -2.25 -0.67
CA GLY A 103 -0.48 -1.09 0.11
C GLY A 103 -1.56 -0.30 -0.63
N VAL A 104 -2.70 -0.06 0.03
CA VAL A 104 -3.80 0.75 -0.52
C VAL A 104 -3.94 2.01 0.32
N GLN A 105 -3.80 3.17 -0.33
CA GLN A 105 -3.81 4.48 0.32
C GLN A 105 -5.14 5.17 0.10
N VAL A 106 -5.77 5.62 1.18
CA VAL A 106 -6.94 6.50 1.11
C VAL A 106 -6.59 7.79 1.84
N ILE A 107 -6.81 8.93 1.18
CA ILE A 107 -6.67 10.22 1.86
C ILE A 107 -7.79 10.28 2.88
N ASP A 108 -7.40 10.37 4.15
CA ASP A 108 -8.29 10.67 5.24
C ASP A 108 -8.52 12.19 5.23
N MET A 109 -9.64 12.60 4.61
CA MET A 109 -10.15 13.95 4.77
C MET A 109 -11.06 13.94 5.99
N CYS A 110 -10.81 14.82 6.96
CA CYS A 110 -11.55 14.99 8.21
C CYS A 110 -13.04 15.40 8.03
N ASN A 111 -13.65 15.15 6.86
CA ASN A 111 -14.99 15.57 6.50
C ASN A 111 -15.92 14.35 6.60
N ASN A 112 -16.70 14.28 7.69
CA ASN A 112 -17.88 13.44 7.92
C ASN A 112 -18.20 12.40 6.82
N TRP A 113 -17.57 11.22 6.91
CA TRP A 113 -17.82 10.08 6.00
C TRP A 113 -19.29 9.64 5.98
N GLU A 114 -20.05 9.94 7.03
CA GLU A 114 -21.49 9.65 7.15
C GLU A 114 -22.36 10.38 6.11
N LYS A 115 -21.89 11.49 5.51
CA LYS A 115 -22.72 12.29 4.57
C LYS A 115 -22.50 11.96 3.10
N GLN A 116 -21.54 11.12 2.75
CA GLN A 116 -21.34 10.68 1.36
C GLN A 116 -21.99 9.30 1.17
N GLN A 117 -23.07 9.24 0.39
CA GLN A 117 -23.70 8.03 -0.12
C GLN A 117 -22.70 7.20 -0.96
N GLY A 118 -21.79 6.48 -0.30
CA GLY A 118 -20.68 5.80 -0.94
C GLY A 118 -19.94 4.84 -0.01
N TRP A 119 -18.94 4.15 -0.55
CA TRP A 119 -18.23 3.11 0.19
C TRP A 119 -17.31 3.71 1.27
N SER A 120 -17.29 3.09 2.45
CA SER A 120 -16.35 3.42 3.52
C SER A 120 -14.90 3.25 3.05
N PRO A 121 -13.93 3.97 3.65
CA PRO A 121 -12.51 3.80 3.34
C PRO A 121 -12.05 2.33 3.40
N GLU A 122 -12.54 1.58 4.39
CA GLU A 122 -12.24 0.15 4.59
C GLU A 122 -12.78 -0.68 3.42
N MET A 123 -14.03 -0.45 2.99
CA MET A 123 -14.60 -1.15 1.84
C MET A 123 -13.81 -0.87 0.56
N LYS A 124 -13.42 0.37 0.32
CA LYS A 124 -12.57 0.74 -0.84
C LYS A 124 -11.22 0.02 -0.79
N GLN A 125 -10.60 -0.06 0.39
CA GLN A 125 -9.33 -0.75 0.58
C GLN A 125 -9.47 -2.26 0.35
N LEU A 126 -10.46 -2.91 0.97
CA LEU A 126 -10.66 -4.35 0.88
C LEU A 126 -10.96 -4.80 -0.55
N SER A 127 -11.79 -4.07 -1.28
CA SER A 127 -12.10 -4.39 -2.68
C SER A 127 -10.89 -4.20 -3.60
N ALA A 128 -10.08 -3.18 -3.37
CA ALA A 128 -8.81 -2.99 -4.07
C ALA A 128 -7.83 -4.14 -3.81
N VAL A 129 -7.67 -4.52 -2.55
CA VAL A 129 -6.83 -5.66 -2.14
C VAL A 129 -7.33 -6.95 -2.79
N ALA A 130 -8.64 -7.18 -2.81
CA ALA A 130 -9.24 -8.35 -3.45
C ALA A 130 -8.90 -8.40 -4.95
N ALA A 131 -9.08 -7.28 -5.68
CA ALA A 131 -8.74 -7.19 -7.09
C ALA A 131 -7.25 -7.47 -7.34
N VAL A 132 -6.35 -6.90 -6.54
CA VAL A 132 -4.90 -7.13 -6.65
C VAL A 132 -4.55 -8.59 -6.35
N LYS A 133 -5.14 -9.19 -5.30
CA LYS A 133 -4.93 -10.60 -4.96
C LYS A 133 -5.38 -11.53 -6.07
N VAL A 134 -6.51 -11.25 -6.72
CA VAL A 134 -7.01 -12.03 -7.87
C VAL A 134 -6.04 -11.92 -9.04
N ALA A 135 -5.65 -10.69 -9.44
CA ALA A 135 -4.75 -10.47 -10.57
C ALA A 135 -3.39 -11.16 -10.38
N VAL A 136 -2.79 -11.07 -9.18
CA VAL A 136 -1.49 -11.71 -8.89
C VAL A 136 -1.59 -13.23 -8.94
N ARG A 137 -2.68 -13.82 -8.42
CA ARG A 137 -2.91 -15.27 -8.52
C ARG A 137 -3.00 -15.72 -9.97
N SER A 138 -3.71 -14.98 -10.83
CA SER A 138 -3.84 -15.29 -12.24
C SER A 138 -2.50 -15.25 -12.99
N LEU A 139 -1.60 -14.32 -12.64
CA LEU A 139 -0.28 -14.20 -13.28
C LEU A 139 0.68 -15.36 -12.92
N THR A 140 0.51 -15.95 -11.73
CA THR A 140 1.35 -17.09 -11.31
C THR A 140 0.97 -18.39 -12.03
N ILE A 141 -0.26 -18.50 -12.54
CA ILE A 141 -0.74 -19.66 -13.29
C ILE A 141 -0.17 -19.70 -14.71
N VAL A 142 0.23 -18.55 -15.28
CA VAL A 142 0.72 -18.45 -16.66
C VAL A 142 2.22 -18.74 -16.78
N SER A 143 2.95 -18.86 -15.66
CA SER A 143 4.42 -19.04 -15.65
C SER A 143 4.89 -20.49 -15.53
N THR A 144 3.98 -21.47 -15.63
CA THR A 144 4.29 -22.91 -15.55
C THR A 144 3.84 -23.68 -16.80
N SER A 145 4.01 -23.12 -17.99
CA SER A 145 3.81 -23.81 -19.27
C SER A 145 5.08 -23.80 -20.09
#